data_AF-A0A9P6A6H7-F1
#
_entry.id   AF-A0A9P6A6H7-F1
#
_cell.length_a   1.000
_cell.length_b   1.000
_cell.length_c   1.000
_cell.angle_alpha   90.00
_cell.angle_beta   90.00
_cell.angle_gamma   90.00
#
_symmetry.space_group_name_H-M   'P 1'
#
loop_
_entity.id
_entity.type
_entity.pdbx_description
1 polymer ?
#
loop_
_entity_poly.entity_id
_entity_poly.type
_entity_poly.pdbx_seq_one_letter_code
_entity_poly.pdbx_strand_id
1 'polypeptide(L)'
;MLARSSSGLVRRVPRIVGSTKRHLLVGPIDPVSNLRPVIYDDAPSLPPTTNTNIRHPYSLFEFVPATVLHEDDLELQYKLQRQQLDAFHQTFWTDSNLRFEAGKAAILSSLPESSTPLDKERALSDFYTQWLMQEGPRTDTYTTEWRKRLVGCMALGIRVHIRRSKSRFANALKSD
;
A
#
# COMPACT_ATOMS: atom_id res chain seq x y z
N MET A 1 -22.86 62.53 30.03
CA MET A 1 -21.75 62.12 29.15
C MET A 1 -21.76 60.58 29.11
N LEU A 2 -22.29 59.99 28.04
CA LEU A 2 -22.50 58.54 27.88
C LEU A 2 -21.27 57.90 27.23
N ALA A 3 -20.67 56.90 27.87
CA ALA A 3 -19.68 56.01 27.24
C ALA A 3 -20.19 54.57 27.28
N ARG A 4 -20.46 54.02 26.09
CA ARG A 4 -20.92 52.64 25.87
C ARG A 4 -19.75 51.67 26.08
N SER A 5 -19.97 50.64 26.90
CA SER A 5 -19.10 49.46 26.99
C SER A 5 -19.53 48.45 25.91
N SER A 6 -18.65 48.18 24.94
CA SER A 6 -18.84 47.17 23.90
C SER A 6 -18.14 45.87 24.30
N SER A 7 -18.90 44.93 24.85
CA SER A 7 -18.45 43.55 25.08
C SER A 7 -18.37 42.81 23.76
N GLY A 8 -17.15 42.62 23.24
CA GLY A 8 -16.90 41.80 22.05
C GLY A 8 -17.07 40.31 22.37
N LEU A 9 -18.09 39.67 21.80
CA LEU A 9 -18.20 38.22 21.77
C LEU A 9 -17.07 37.65 20.90
N VAL A 10 -16.07 37.03 21.53
CA VAL A 10 -15.06 36.21 20.84
C VAL A 10 -15.76 34.94 20.37
N ARG A 11 -16.18 34.94 19.10
CA ARG A 11 -16.73 33.78 18.40
C ARG A 11 -15.64 32.73 18.28
N ARG A 12 -15.62 31.73 19.17
CA ARG A 12 -14.77 30.54 19.04
C ARG A 12 -15.24 29.76 17.82
N VAL A 13 -14.49 29.87 16.72
CA VAL A 13 -14.67 29.01 15.55
C VAL A 13 -14.25 27.60 15.96
N PRO A 14 -15.07 26.56 15.73
CA PRO A 14 -14.64 25.18 15.96
C PRO A 14 -13.44 24.91 15.06
N ARG A 15 -12.29 24.64 15.67
CA ARG A 15 -11.09 24.19 14.98
C ARG A 15 -11.40 22.80 14.47
N ILE A 16 -11.77 22.71 13.20
CA ILE A 16 -11.78 21.45 12.46
C ILE A 16 -10.32 20.96 12.53
N VAL A 17 -10.07 19.96 13.37
CA VAL A 17 -8.80 19.23 13.37
C VAL A 17 -8.75 18.58 12.00
N GLY A 18 -8.05 19.24 11.07
CA GLY A 18 -7.83 18.71 9.74
C GLY A 18 -7.29 17.31 9.88
N SER A 19 -8.00 16.35 9.30
CA SER A 19 -7.46 15.01 9.06
C SER A 19 -6.04 15.19 8.54
N THR A 20 -5.05 14.70 9.28
CA THR A 20 -3.69 14.58 8.78
C THR A 20 -3.80 13.99 7.38
N LYS A 21 -3.32 14.74 6.39
CA LYS A 21 -3.38 14.33 4.99
C LYS A 21 -2.66 12.99 4.94
N ARG A 22 -3.38 11.90 4.64
CA ARG A 22 -2.74 10.63 4.32
C ARG A 22 -1.85 10.89 3.11
N HIS A 23 -0.54 10.97 3.33
CA HIS A 23 0.38 11.15 2.23
C HIS A 23 0.33 9.87 1.40
N LEU A 24 0.07 9.99 0.10
CA LEU A 24 0.28 8.90 -0.84
C LEU A 24 1.80 8.71 -0.93
N LEU A 25 2.35 7.91 -0.02
CA LEU A 25 3.75 7.57 -0.02
C LEU A 25 3.92 6.43 -1.02
N VAL A 26 4.27 6.78 -2.25
CA VAL A 26 4.57 5.82 -3.31
C VAL A 26 6.06 5.93 -3.62
N GLY A 27 6.76 4.80 -3.59
CA GLY A 27 8.20 4.77 -3.83
C GLY A 27 8.58 4.97 -5.31
N PRO A 28 9.91 4.98 -5.59
CA PRO A 28 10.41 4.99 -6.97
C PRO A 28 9.98 3.72 -7.72
N ILE A 29 10.10 3.74 -9.04
CA ILE A 29 9.83 2.57 -9.87
C ILE A 29 10.84 1.46 -9.58
N ASP A 30 10.37 0.23 -9.41
CA ASP A 30 11.24 -0.95 -9.25
C ASP A 30 11.94 -1.27 -10.58
N PRO A 31 13.26 -1.54 -10.59
CA PRO A 31 14.03 -1.71 -11.81
C PRO A 31 13.68 -3.00 -12.59
N VAL A 32 13.03 -3.98 -11.95
CA VAL A 32 12.70 -5.27 -12.58
C VAL A 32 11.20 -5.38 -12.84
N SER A 33 10.37 -5.17 -11.83
CA SER A 33 8.91 -5.29 -11.96
C SER A 33 8.25 -4.09 -12.64
N ASN A 34 8.93 -2.93 -12.69
CA ASN A 34 8.37 -1.64 -13.13
C ASN A 34 7.16 -1.15 -12.32
N LEU A 35 6.85 -1.79 -11.19
CA LEU A 35 5.79 -1.35 -10.28
C LEU A 35 6.34 -0.33 -9.28
N ARG A 36 5.44 0.49 -8.75
CA ARG A 36 5.78 1.42 -7.66
C ARG A 36 5.32 0.85 -6.33
N PRO A 37 6.22 0.70 -5.34
CA PRO A 37 5.84 0.17 -4.04
C PRO A 37 4.97 1.18 -3.29
N VAL A 38 3.90 0.70 -2.68
CA VAL A 38 3.05 1.50 -1.79
C VAL A 38 3.67 1.49 -0.40
N ILE A 39 3.96 2.67 0.14
CA ILE A 39 4.47 2.83 1.49
C ILE A 39 3.26 3.14 2.39
N TYR A 40 3.05 2.28 3.37
CA TYR A 40 1.94 2.40 4.30
C TYR A 40 2.37 3.23 5.51
N ASP A 41 1.82 4.44 5.63
CA ASP A 41 2.00 5.34 6.80
C ASP A 41 1.13 4.94 8.01
N ASP A 42 0.40 3.83 7.89
CA ASP A 42 -0.50 3.33 8.93
C ASP A 42 0.25 2.51 10.00
N ALA A 43 1.54 2.77 10.24
CA ALA A 43 2.29 2.14 11.33
C ALA A 43 1.64 2.52 12.67
N PRO A 44 1.60 1.60 13.67
CA PRO A 44 1.01 1.91 14.97
C PRO A 44 1.68 3.17 15.53
N SER A 45 0.90 4.21 15.78
CA SER A 45 1.41 5.47 16.32
C SER A 45 1.95 5.17 17.71
N LEU A 46 3.27 5.14 17.85
CA LEU A 46 3.90 5.09 19.15
C LEU A 46 3.39 6.28 19.99
N PRO A 47 3.04 6.08 21.26
CA PRO A 47 2.59 7.17 22.11
C PRO A 47 3.66 8.28 22.13
N PRO A 48 3.27 9.57 22.08
CA PRO A 48 4.21 10.68 22.03
C PRO A 48 5.15 10.62 23.24
N THR A 49 6.44 10.49 22.95
CA THR A 49 7.54 10.49 23.90
C THR A 49 7.53 11.77 24.71
N THR A 50 7.05 11.71 25.94
CA THR A 50 7.15 12.83 26.89
C THR A 50 8.44 12.80 27.73
N ASN A 51 9.37 11.86 27.50
CA ASN A 51 10.69 11.90 28.14
C ASN A 51 11.79 11.30 27.25
N THR A 52 12.69 12.15 26.77
CA THR A 52 13.73 11.89 25.76
C THR A 52 15.05 11.34 26.31
N ASN A 53 15.14 10.87 27.55
CA ASN A 53 16.44 10.62 28.19
C ASN A 53 16.80 9.18 28.55
N ILE A 54 16.07 8.18 28.05
CA ILE A 54 16.43 6.78 28.31
C ILE A 54 16.38 5.98 26.99
N ARG A 55 17.47 6.06 26.21
CA ARG A 55 17.77 5.13 25.11
C ARG A 55 18.33 3.83 25.71
N HIS A 56 17.48 2.98 26.26
CA HIS A 56 17.86 1.59 26.54
C HIS A 56 17.67 0.72 25.30
N PRO A 57 18.53 -0.30 25.08
CA PRO A 57 18.42 -1.22 23.95
C PRO A 57 17.10 -2.02 23.94
N TYR A 58 16.42 -2.09 25.09
CA TYR A 58 15.03 -2.51 25.22
C TYR A 58 14.23 -1.32 25.72
N SER A 59 13.24 -0.91 24.95
CA SER A 59 12.38 0.20 25.34
C SER A 59 11.10 -0.38 25.90
N LEU A 60 10.68 0.00 27.12
CA LEU A 60 9.44 -0.51 27.73
C LEU A 60 8.18 -0.25 26.89
N PHE A 61 8.28 0.57 25.85
CA PHE A 61 7.26 0.79 24.84
C PHE A 61 6.95 -0.45 23.97
N GLU A 62 7.90 -1.39 23.83
CA GLU A 62 7.67 -2.64 23.10
C GLU A 62 6.83 -3.64 23.90
N PHE A 63 6.75 -3.46 25.23
CA PHE A 63 5.98 -4.28 26.16
C PHE A 63 4.66 -3.62 26.60
N VAL A 64 4.19 -2.61 25.85
CA VAL A 64 2.89 -2.01 26.12
C VAL A 64 1.83 -3.10 25.95
N PRO A 65 1.01 -3.38 26.97
CA PRO A 65 0.03 -4.45 26.88
C PRO A 65 -0.92 -4.17 25.72
N ALA A 66 -1.35 -5.21 25.00
CA ALA A 66 -2.27 -5.12 23.85
C ALA A 66 -3.58 -4.37 24.17
N THR A 67 -3.88 -4.16 25.45
CA THR A 67 -4.98 -3.35 25.96
C THR A 67 -4.76 -1.83 25.86
N VAL A 68 -3.53 -1.36 25.60
CA VAL A 68 -3.21 0.07 25.41
C VAL A 68 -2.89 0.37 23.94
N LEU A 69 -2.30 -0.60 23.22
CA LEU A 69 -2.22 -0.62 21.76
C LEU A 69 -3.51 -1.23 21.20
N HIS A 70 -4.64 -0.52 21.30
CA HIS A 70 -5.92 -0.92 20.69
C HIS A 70 -5.88 -0.85 19.16
N GLU A 71 -4.93 -1.52 18.51
CA GLU A 71 -5.12 -1.92 17.12
C GLU A 71 -6.07 -3.11 17.15
N ASP A 72 -7.33 -2.85 16.81
CA ASP A 72 -8.35 -3.86 16.65
C ASP A 72 -7.80 -4.99 15.75
N ASP A 73 -7.95 -6.25 16.17
CA ASP A 73 -7.47 -7.43 15.41
C ASP A 73 -7.89 -7.40 13.93
N LEU A 74 -9.09 -6.86 13.65
CA LEU A 74 -9.58 -6.64 12.29
C LEU A 74 -8.79 -5.58 11.49
N GLU A 75 -8.33 -4.51 12.13
CA GLU A 75 -7.50 -3.49 11.49
C GLU A 75 -6.12 -4.05 11.16
N LEU A 76 -5.51 -4.80 12.07
CA LEU A 76 -4.24 -5.47 11.84
C LEU A 76 -4.36 -6.48 10.68
N GLN A 77 -5.38 -7.32 10.69
CA GLN A 77 -5.65 -8.28 9.61
C GLN A 77 -5.81 -7.58 8.25
N TYR A 78 -6.56 -6.48 8.21
CA TYR A 78 -6.73 -5.70 6.98
C TYR A 78 -5.41 -5.11 6.47
N LYS A 79 -4.57 -4.57 7.36
CA LYS A 79 -3.25 -4.03 7.00
C LYS A 79 -2.31 -5.11 6.47
N LEU A 80 -2.25 -6.26 7.15
CA LEU A 80 -1.44 -7.40 6.71
C LEU A 80 -1.91 -7.92 5.36
N GLN A 81 -3.21 -8.08 5.14
CA GLN A 81 -3.73 -8.59 3.87
C GLN A 81 -3.43 -7.65 2.70
N ARG A 82 -3.45 -6.33 2.91
CA ARG A 82 -3.03 -5.34 1.91
C ARG A 82 -1.57 -5.53 1.52
N GLN A 83 -0.67 -5.61 2.51
CA GLN A 83 0.76 -5.81 2.27
C GLN A 83 1.04 -7.14 1.55
N GLN A 84 0.35 -8.20 1.94
CA GLN A 84 0.44 -9.50 1.27
C GLN A 84 -0.03 -9.45 -0.18
N LEU A 85 -1.09 -8.70 -0.48
CA LEU A 85 -1.60 -8.52 -1.84
C LEU A 85 -0.58 -7.77 -2.71
N ASP A 86 0.05 -6.73 -2.18
CA ASP A 86 1.11 -5.99 -2.89
C ASP A 86 2.35 -6.84 -3.11
N ALA A 87 2.79 -7.59 -2.10
CA ALA A 87 3.93 -8.50 -2.22
C ALA A 87 3.66 -9.59 -3.27
N PHE A 88 2.42 -10.11 -3.31
CA PHE A 88 1.98 -11.07 -4.32
C PHE A 88 2.06 -10.46 -5.74
N HIS A 89 1.56 -9.24 -5.90
CA HIS A 89 1.59 -8.52 -7.16
C HIS A 89 3.03 -8.26 -7.63
N GLN A 90 3.89 -7.76 -6.73
CA GLN A 90 5.30 -7.51 -7.01
C GLN A 90 6.02 -8.79 -7.44
N THR A 91 5.88 -9.87 -6.67
CA THR A 91 6.55 -11.15 -6.95
C THR A 91 6.18 -11.70 -8.33
N PHE A 92 4.90 -11.62 -8.70
CA PHE A 92 4.44 -12.10 -10.00
C PHE A 92 5.09 -11.34 -11.16
N TRP A 93 5.08 -10.00 -11.11
CA TRP A 93 5.63 -9.20 -12.20
C TRP A 93 7.15 -9.19 -12.24
N THR A 94 7.83 -9.26 -11.10
CA THR A 94 9.29 -9.44 -11.07
C THR A 94 9.68 -10.71 -11.81
N ASP A 95 9.01 -11.83 -11.52
CA ASP A 95 9.32 -13.11 -12.17
C ASP A 95 8.94 -13.12 -13.66
N SER A 96 7.77 -12.58 -14.02
CA SER A 96 7.34 -12.50 -15.42
C SER A 96 8.32 -11.68 -16.26
N ASN A 97 8.73 -10.50 -15.77
CA ASN A 97 9.69 -9.64 -16.46
C ASN A 97 11.09 -10.27 -16.53
N LEU A 98 11.53 -10.96 -15.48
CA LEU A 98 12.82 -11.66 -15.48
C LEU A 98 12.85 -12.76 -16.56
N ARG A 99 11.79 -13.57 -16.64
CA ARG A 99 11.67 -14.63 -17.65
C ARG A 99 11.56 -14.05 -19.06
N PHE A 100 10.85 -12.93 -19.23
CA PHE A 100 10.71 -12.25 -20.51
C PHE A 100 12.05 -11.74 -21.02
N GLU A 101 12.80 -10.99 -20.18
CA GLU A 101 14.11 -10.46 -20.57
C GLU A 101 15.13 -11.59 -20.81
N ALA A 102 15.08 -12.66 -20.01
CA ALA A 102 15.91 -13.83 -20.25
C ALA A 102 15.61 -14.51 -21.60
N GLY A 103 14.32 -14.69 -21.94
CA GLY A 103 13.91 -15.27 -23.22
C GLY A 103 14.29 -14.40 -24.42
N LYS A 104 14.07 -13.09 -24.30
CA LYS A 104 14.47 -12.10 -25.29
C LYS A 104 15.98 -12.10 -25.53
N ALA A 105 16.78 -12.11 -24.45
CA ALA A 105 18.23 -12.17 -24.54
C ALA A 105 18.71 -13.48 -25.19
N ALA A 106 18.09 -14.62 -24.87
CA ALA A 106 18.42 -15.91 -25.46
C ALA A 106 18.23 -15.91 -26.98
N ILE A 107 17.12 -15.35 -27.48
CA ILE A 107 16.83 -15.27 -28.93
C ILE A 107 17.79 -14.31 -29.63
N LEU A 108 18.11 -13.18 -29.00
CA LEU A 108 19.09 -12.26 -29.58
C LEU A 108 20.50 -12.86 -29.63
N SER A 109 20.86 -13.69 -28.63
CA SER A 109 22.16 -14.37 -28.58
C SER A 109 22.29 -15.55 -29.53
N SER A 110 21.16 -16.17 -29.94
CA SER A 110 21.17 -17.29 -30.87
C SER A 110 21.23 -16.85 -32.35
N LEU A 111 21.00 -15.57 -32.62
CA LEU A 111 21.10 -15.01 -33.96
C LEU A 111 22.58 -14.86 -34.37
N PRO A 112 22.93 -15.14 -35.65
CA PRO A 112 24.27 -14.91 -36.16
C PRO A 112 24.68 -13.44 -36.05
N GLU A 113 25.96 -13.16 -35.85
CA GLU A 113 26.49 -11.78 -35.83
C GLU A 113 26.28 -11.04 -37.15
N SER A 114 26.13 -11.77 -38.26
CA SER A 114 25.80 -11.24 -39.59
C SER A 114 24.33 -10.86 -39.80
N SER A 115 23.47 -11.08 -38.79
CA SER A 115 22.03 -10.79 -38.89
C SER A 115 21.76 -9.30 -39.08
N THR A 116 20.88 -8.99 -40.04
CA THR A 116 20.46 -7.60 -40.28
C THR A 116 19.52 -7.14 -39.16
N PRO A 117 19.35 -5.81 -38.95
CA PRO A 117 18.36 -5.30 -38.02
C PRO A 117 16.94 -5.84 -38.27
N LEU A 118 16.56 -6.02 -39.54
CA LEU A 118 15.25 -6.55 -39.94
C LEU A 118 15.07 -8.01 -39.51
N ASP A 119 16.11 -8.84 -39.63
CA ASP A 119 16.06 -10.24 -39.19
C ASP A 119 15.86 -10.34 -37.68
N LYS A 120 16.49 -9.44 -36.91
CA LYS A 120 16.30 -9.33 -35.45
C LYS A 120 14.88 -8.94 -35.10
N GLU A 121 14.30 -7.96 -35.79
CA GLU A 121 12.91 -7.54 -35.59
C GLU A 121 11.91 -8.67 -35.87
N ARG A 122 12.14 -9.45 -36.93
CA ARG A 122 11.32 -10.62 -37.25
C ARG A 122 11.39 -11.68 -36.15
N ALA A 123 12.59 -12.02 -35.70
CA ALA A 123 12.80 -12.97 -34.60
C ALA A 123 12.14 -12.50 -33.28
N LEU A 124 12.20 -11.20 -32.98
CA LEU A 124 11.52 -10.61 -31.81
C LEU A 124 10.00 -10.64 -31.94
N SER A 125 9.46 -10.44 -33.15
CA SER A 125 8.02 -10.50 -33.40
C SER A 125 7.47 -11.92 -33.19
N ASP A 126 8.19 -12.92 -33.69
CA ASP A 126 7.86 -14.33 -33.48
C ASP A 126 7.95 -14.69 -31.98
N PHE A 127 8.99 -14.21 -31.30
CA PHE A 127 9.12 -14.36 -29.85
C PHE A 127 7.94 -13.79 -29.08
N TYR A 128 7.51 -12.55 -29.35
CA TYR A 128 6.40 -11.94 -28.63
C TYR A 128 5.10 -12.72 -28.79
N THR A 129 4.86 -13.22 -29.99
CA THR A 129 3.69 -14.06 -30.28
C THR A 129 3.74 -15.34 -29.44
N GLN A 130 4.88 -16.02 -29.43
CA GLN A 130 5.08 -17.24 -28.64
C GLN A 130 4.98 -16.98 -27.14
N TRP A 131 5.58 -15.90 -26.65
CA TRP A 131 5.54 -15.50 -25.25
C TRP A 131 4.11 -15.29 -24.77
N LEU A 132 3.29 -14.55 -25.54
CA LEU A 132 1.89 -14.31 -25.19
C LEU A 132 1.08 -15.61 -25.13
N MET A 133 1.30 -16.53 -26.08
CA MET A 133 0.64 -17.84 -26.07
C MET A 133 1.05 -18.69 -24.87
N GLN A 134 2.32 -18.63 -24.46
CA GLN A 134 2.86 -19.39 -23.34
C GLN A 134 2.45 -18.81 -21.98
N GLU A 135 2.47 -17.49 -21.82
CA GLU A 135 2.23 -16.82 -20.53
C GLU A 135 0.73 -16.56 -20.28
N GLY A 136 -0.14 -16.74 -21.29
CA GLY A 136 -1.59 -16.58 -21.19
C GLY A 136 -2.22 -17.36 -20.01
N PRO A 137 -2.08 -18.70 -19.95
CA PRO A 137 -2.65 -19.50 -18.86
C PRO A 137 -2.14 -19.07 -17.47
N ARG A 138 -0.85 -18.67 -17.39
CA ARG A 138 -0.26 -18.20 -16.14
C ARG A 138 -0.87 -16.87 -15.71
N THR A 139 -1.06 -15.95 -16.65
CA THR A 139 -1.70 -14.66 -16.41
C THR A 139 -3.16 -14.82 -15.98
N ASP A 140 -3.87 -15.81 -16.53
CA ASP A 140 -5.25 -16.12 -16.14
C ASP A 140 -5.34 -16.65 -14.69
N THR A 141 -4.45 -17.56 -14.32
CA THR A 141 -4.37 -18.07 -12.93
C THR A 141 -4.04 -16.95 -11.95
N TYR A 142 -3.08 -16.09 -12.31
CA TYR A 142 -2.73 -14.89 -11.55
C TYR A 142 -3.93 -13.95 -11.40
N THR A 143 -4.63 -13.63 -12.49
CA THR A 143 -5.76 -12.71 -12.49
C THR A 143 -6.89 -13.22 -11.61
N THR A 144 -7.15 -14.52 -11.65
CA THR A 144 -8.18 -15.18 -10.83
C THR A 144 -7.83 -15.10 -9.34
N GLU A 145 -6.60 -15.44 -8.98
CA GLU A 145 -6.13 -15.39 -7.60
C GLU A 145 -6.03 -13.95 -7.06
N TRP A 146 -5.56 -13.02 -7.89
CA TRP A 146 -5.50 -11.61 -7.55
C TRP A 146 -6.90 -11.06 -7.24
N ARG A 147 -7.90 -11.33 -8.09
CA ARG A 147 -9.29 -10.91 -7.86
C ARG A 147 -9.86 -11.50 -6.57
N LYS A 148 -9.63 -12.80 -6.32
CA LYS A 148 -10.07 -13.47 -5.10
C LYS A 148 -9.49 -12.81 -3.84
N ARG A 149 -8.18 -12.55 -3.82
CA ARG A 149 -7.50 -11.87 -2.70
C ARG A 149 -7.97 -10.43 -2.54
N LEU A 150 -8.18 -9.72 -3.65
CA LEU A 150 -8.65 -8.33 -3.65
C LEU A 150 -10.06 -8.21 -3.06
N VAL A 151 -10.98 -9.08 -3.46
CA VAL A 151 -12.35 -9.09 -2.90
C VAL A 151 -12.32 -9.37 -1.39
N GLY A 152 -11.50 -10.33 -0.94
CA GLY A 152 -11.31 -10.59 0.48
C GLY A 152 -10.78 -9.37 1.24
N CYS A 153 -9.73 -8.74 0.72
CA CYS A 153 -9.14 -7.53 1.29
C CYS A 153 -10.15 -6.36 1.34
N MET A 154 -10.94 -6.18 0.29
CA MET A 154 -11.98 -5.15 0.23
C MET A 154 -13.07 -5.39 1.27
N ALA A 155 -13.53 -6.63 1.41
CA ALA A 155 -14.53 -6.99 2.42
C ALA A 155 -14.04 -6.71 3.85
N LEU A 156 -12.78 -7.03 4.17
CA LEU A 156 -12.18 -6.67 5.46
C LEU A 156 -12.11 -5.15 5.65
N GLY A 157 -11.66 -4.41 4.62
CA GLY A 157 -11.60 -2.96 4.66
C GLY A 157 -12.97 -2.32 4.94
N ILE A 158 -14.03 -2.80 4.28
CA ILE A 158 -15.41 -2.34 4.52
C ILE A 158 -15.80 -2.58 5.98
N ARG A 159 -15.52 -3.77 6.54
CA ARG A 159 -15.83 -4.09 7.94
C ARG A 159 -15.10 -3.17 8.92
N VAL A 160 -13.81 -2.92 8.69
CA VAL A 160 -12.99 -1.99 9.47
C VAL A 160 -13.59 -0.57 9.43
N HIS A 161 -13.93 -0.07 8.24
CA HIS A 161 -14.49 1.27 8.09
C HIS A 161 -15.86 1.44 8.72
N ILE A 162 -16.75 0.44 8.61
CA ILE A 162 -18.05 0.45 9.28
C ILE A 162 -17.87 0.48 10.81
N ARG A 163 -16.99 -0.37 11.36
CA ARG A 163 -16.70 -0.43 12.80
C ARG A 163 -16.15 0.90 13.32
N ARG A 164 -15.15 1.47 12.65
CA ARG A 164 -14.59 2.77 12.99
C ARG A 164 -15.65 3.88 12.95
N SER A 165 -16.55 3.85 11.97
CA SER A 165 -17.64 4.82 11.88
C SER A 165 -18.61 4.68 13.05
N LYS A 166 -19.03 3.45 13.38
CA LYS A 166 -19.89 3.16 14.55
C LYS A 166 -19.28 3.65 15.86
N SER A 167 -17.99 3.39 16.10
CA SER A 167 -17.28 3.87 17.30
C SER A 167 -17.28 5.40 17.39
N ARG A 168 -17.03 6.09 16.28
CA ARG A 168 -17.07 7.57 16.22
C ARG A 168 -18.46 8.13 16.53
N PHE A 169 -19.51 7.53 15.98
CA PHE A 169 -20.89 7.96 16.28
C PHE A 169 -21.27 7.70 17.75
N ALA A 170 -20.92 6.53 18.30
CA ALA A 170 -21.19 6.22 19.70
C ALA A 170 -20.45 7.16 20.67
N ASN A 171 -19.22 7.57 20.35
CA ASN A 171 -18.46 8.53 21.14
C ASN A 171 -19.06 9.95 21.05
N ALA A 172 -19.57 10.36 19.89
CA ALA A 172 -20.25 11.65 19.72
C ALA A 172 -21.56 11.73 20.51
N LEU A 173 -22.34 10.63 20.55
CA LEU A 173 -23.58 10.53 21.33
C LEU A 173 -23.35 10.53 22.86
N LYS A 174 -22.15 10.19 23.32
CA LYS A 174 -21.78 10.20 24.75
C LYS A 174 -21.19 11.54 25.22
N SER A 175 -20.87 12.44 24.29
CA SER A 175 -20.27 13.75 24.58
C SER A 175 -21.28 14.89 24.67
N ASP A 176 -22.56 14.61 24.44
CA ASP A 176 -23.72 15.50 24.68
C ASP A 176 -24.41 15.11 26.00
#